data_AF-A0A4P2QYZ9-F1
#
_entry.id   AF-A0A4P2QYZ9-F1
#
_cell.length_a   1.000
_cell.length_b   1.000
_cell.length_c   1.000
_cell.angle_alpha   90.00
_cell.angle_beta   90.00
_cell.angle_gamma   90.00
#
_symmetry.space_group_name_H-M   'P 1'
#
loop_
_entity.id
_entity.type
_entity.pdbx_description
1 polymer ?
#
loop_
_entity_poly.entity_id
_entity_poly.type
_entity_poly.pdbx_seq_one_letter_code
_entity_poly.pdbx_strand_id
1 'polypeptide(L)'
;MVFSLACYPEDSEDDHPYGPLEVKAGERKKDFYPYELAVGRGPRSVEAEAAAAYHVVQGDIEDLLLRLCAPDASGRVPTGACTGEEDWIAPVAMSVTYNANAAELARDLALSWVSLHHKESISRIAGTPLSALHARVDAAPRGARVPMNSSSELAGSLSRETVLKALTTPPATLLEAIEAAAVPDDTWRAAEPKVRELMELRHQLDDEAAGEVPPAFWVDVTTREHTRFLEEHAPFHVRRLPGGGVLLATHPYRTLWPLWADALFVLGLMS
;
A
#
# COMPACT_ATOMS: atom_id res chain seq x y z
N MET A 1 -6.13 23.09 -6.93
CA MET A 1 -5.89 21.63 -6.83
C MET A 1 -5.58 21.17 -8.25
N VAL A 2 -4.33 20.82 -8.57
CA VAL A 2 -3.98 20.35 -9.92
C VAL A 2 -3.50 18.92 -9.79
N PHE A 3 -4.44 17.99 -9.92
CA PHE A 3 -4.10 16.62 -10.32
C PHE A 3 -3.98 16.61 -11.83
N SER A 4 -3.00 15.89 -12.37
CA SER A 4 -3.00 15.56 -13.79
C SER A 4 -3.64 14.19 -13.97
N LEU A 5 -4.66 14.13 -14.82
CA LEU A 5 -5.27 12.89 -15.29
C LEU A 5 -4.79 12.65 -16.72
N ALA A 6 -4.27 11.47 -17.00
CA ALA A 6 -3.89 11.06 -18.34
C ALA A 6 -4.55 9.72 -18.69
N CYS A 7 -5.02 9.62 -19.92
CA CYS A 7 -5.43 8.35 -20.52
C CYS A 7 -4.44 8.02 -21.62
N TYR A 8 -3.90 6.81 -21.59
CA TYR A 8 -2.89 6.38 -22.56
C TYR A 8 -3.48 5.33 -23.50
N PRO A 9 -3.33 5.48 -24.84
CA PRO A 9 -3.67 4.42 -25.78
C PRO A 9 -2.74 3.22 -25.62
N GLU A 10 -3.13 2.06 -26.15
CA GLU A 10 -2.30 0.84 -26.13
C GLU A 10 -0.91 1.09 -26.73
N ASP A 11 -0.79 1.93 -27.75
CA ASP A 11 0.49 2.28 -28.39
C ASP A 11 1.47 2.99 -27.43
N SER A 12 0.99 3.68 -26.39
CA SER A 12 1.84 4.33 -25.40
C SER A 12 2.54 3.35 -24.46
N GLU A 13 2.03 2.11 -24.36
CA GLU A 13 2.62 1.05 -23.53
C GLU A 13 4.00 0.59 -24.01
N ASP A 14 4.33 0.80 -25.29
CA ASP A 14 5.66 0.50 -25.84
C ASP A 14 6.71 1.52 -25.41
N ASP A 15 6.29 2.77 -25.18
CA ASP A 15 7.17 3.83 -24.69
C ASP A 15 7.26 3.83 -23.17
N HIS A 16 6.13 3.86 -22.45
CA HIS A 16 6.07 3.78 -20.98
C HIS A 16 4.77 3.10 -20.50
N PRO A 17 4.84 2.12 -19.59
CA PRO A 17 3.70 1.31 -19.15
C PRO A 17 2.82 2.01 -18.10
N TYR A 18 2.25 3.16 -18.43
CA TYR A 18 1.42 3.93 -17.49
C TYR A 18 0.07 3.27 -17.19
N GLY A 19 -0.38 2.32 -18.02
CA GLY A 19 -1.72 1.78 -17.96
C GLY A 19 -2.77 2.72 -18.58
N PRO A 20 -4.04 2.27 -18.65
CA PRO A 20 -5.08 2.98 -19.39
C PRO A 20 -5.50 4.31 -18.75
N LEU A 21 -5.30 4.47 -17.43
CA LEU A 21 -5.66 5.66 -16.67
C LEU A 21 -4.65 5.91 -15.55
N GLU A 22 -4.09 7.12 -15.50
CA GLU A 22 -3.12 7.53 -14.50
C GLU A 22 -3.51 8.87 -13.88
N VAL A 23 -3.35 8.99 -12.56
CA VAL A 23 -3.53 10.24 -11.81
C VAL A 23 -2.23 10.58 -11.09
N LYS A 24 -1.64 11.75 -11.35
CA LYS A 24 -0.49 12.27 -10.60
C LYS A 24 -0.85 13.48 -9.75
N ALA A 25 -0.31 13.52 -8.53
CA ALA A 25 -0.46 14.64 -7.60
C ALA A 25 0.46 15.85 -7.92
N GLY A 26 1.42 15.69 -8.83
CA GLY A 26 2.32 16.77 -9.28
C GLY A 26 3.04 17.50 -8.13
N GLU A 27 3.04 18.84 -8.18
CA GLU A 27 3.64 19.71 -7.15
C GLU A 27 2.91 19.69 -5.80
N ARG A 28 1.71 19.12 -5.74
CA ARG A 28 0.92 18.96 -4.51
C ARG A 28 1.20 17.66 -3.76
N LYS A 29 2.28 16.94 -4.11
CA LYS A 29 2.78 15.80 -3.31
C LYS A 29 2.87 16.14 -1.82
N LYS A 30 3.28 17.36 -1.47
CA LYS A 30 3.38 17.83 -0.07
C LYS A 30 2.06 17.87 0.69
N ASP A 31 0.93 17.91 -0.01
CA ASP A 31 -0.40 17.89 0.60
C ASP A 31 -0.86 16.47 0.90
N PHE A 32 -0.19 15.47 0.32
CA PHE A 32 -0.30 14.06 0.67
C PHE A 32 0.84 13.60 1.57
N TYR A 33 1.97 14.32 1.61
CA TYR A 33 3.15 13.94 2.40
C TYR A 33 3.70 15.20 3.07
N PRO A 34 3.41 15.45 4.36
CA PRO A 34 3.95 16.62 5.04
C PRO A 34 5.47 16.49 5.04
N TYR A 35 6.14 17.53 4.55
CA TYR A 35 7.59 17.58 4.60
C TYR A 35 8.09 18.03 5.96
N GLU A 36 7.23 18.72 6.71
CA GLU A 36 7.57 19.20 8.03
C GLU A 36 6.47 18.86 9.04
N LEU A 37 6.91 18.60 10.27
CA LEU A 37 6.03 18.38 11.42
C LEU A 37 6.41 19.35 12.54
N ALA A 38 5.40 19.91 13.20
CA ALA A 38 5.60 20.72 14.39
C ALA A 38 5.92 19.84 15.61
N VAL A 39 7.00 20.17 16.32
CA VAL A 39 7.39 19.50 17.57
C VAL A 39 7.56 20.48 18.72
N GLY A 40 7.32 20.01 19.94
CA GLY A 40 7.57 20.78 21.16
C GLY A 40 9.04 20.74 21.59
N ARG A 41 9.34 21.37 22.74
CA ARG A 41 10.69 21.42 23.34
C ARG A 41 11.19 20.09 23.94
N GLY A 42 10.41 19.02 23.86
CA GLY A 42 10.75 17.73 24.43
C GLY A 42 11.85 16.97 23.66
N PRO A 43 12.29 15.81 24.17
CA PRO A 43 13.19 14.93 23.43
C PRO A 43 12.62 14.56 22.06
N ARG A 44 13.50 14.58 21.07
CA ARG A 44 13.22 14.21 19.67
C ARG A 44 13.16 12.69 19.52
N SER A 45 12.33 12.21 18.61
CA SER A 45 12.27 10.79 18.24
C SER A 45 11.85 10.69 16.77
N VAL A 46 12.74 10.12 15.96
CA VAL A 46 12.48 9.91 14.53
C VAL A 46 11.25 9.03 14.32
N GLU A 47 11.12 8.00 15.14
CA GLU A 47 10.01 7.03 15.12
C GLU A 47 8.68 7.73 15.37
N ALA A 48 8.61 8.56 16.42
CA ALA A 48 7.41 9.31 16.76
C ALA A 48 7.08 10.39 15.73
N GLU A 49 8.08 11.08 15.21
CA GLU A 49 7.91 12.12 14.18
C GLU A 49 7.43 11.53 12.86
N ALA A 50 8.01 10.40 12.43
CA ALA A 50 7.59 9.67 11.24
C ALA A 50 6.17 9.11 11.39
N ALA A 51 5.86 8.45 12.52
CA ALA A 51 4.52 7.94 12.79
C ALA A 51 3.48 9.08 12.90
N ALA A 52 3.87 10.22 13.45
CA ALA A 52 3.00 11.40 13.50
C ALA A 52 2.73 11.97 12.10
N ALA A 53 3.76 12.11 11.26
CA ALA A 53 3.61 12.53 9.87
C ALA A 53 2.68 11.59 9.08
N TYR A 54 2.79 10.28 9.33
CA TYR A 54 1.88 9.28 8.78
C TYR A 54 0.41 9.51 9.17
N HIS A 55 0.13 9.72 10.46
CA HIS A 55 -1.25 9.93 10.95
C HIS A 55 -1.91 11.20 10.41
N VAL A 56 -1.12 12.24 10.13
CA VAL A 56 -1.61 13.48 9.47
C VAL A 56 -2.18 13.18 8.08
N VAL A 57 -1.60 12.21 7.39
CA VAL A 57 -1.86 11.93 5.98
C VAL A 57 -2.88 10.83 5.79
N GLN A 58 -2.87 9.84 6.68
CA GLN A 58 -3.53 8.57 6.43
C GLN A 58 -5.03 8.73 6.15
N GLY A 59 -5.70 9.64 6.86
CA GLY A 59 -7.12 9.94 6.65
C GLY A 59 -7.43 10.50 5.26
N ASP A 60 -6.59 11.40 4.75
CA ASP A 60 -6.78 12.03 3.44
C ASP A 60 -6.46 11.09 2.28
N ILE A 61 -5.40 10.26 2.44
CA ILE A 61 -5.07 9.21 1.47
C ILE A 61 -6.19 8.17 1.41
N GLU A 62 -6.65 7.68 2.56
CA GLU A 62 -7.74 6.69 2.60
C GLU A 62 -9.04 7.25 2.00
N ASP A 63 -9.43 8.49 2.33
CA ASP A 63 -10.64 9.12 1.77
C ASP A 63 -10.52 9.36 0.25
N LEU A 64 -9.37 9.85 -0.23
CA LEU A 64 -9.12 9.99 -1.67
C LEU A 64 -9.20 8.64 -2.38
N LEU A 65 -8.49 7.65 -1.86
CA LEU A 65 -8.46 6.30 -2.45
C LEU A 65 -9.85 5.68 -2.40
N LEU A 66 -10.59 5.80 -1.30
CA LEU A 66 -11.97 5.31 -1.24
C LEU A 66 -12.87 6.00 -2.25
N ARG A 67 -12.69 7.30 -2.53
CA ARG A 67 -13.47 8.01 -3.56
C ARG A 67 -13.06 7.64 -4.99
N LEU A 68 -11.80 7.26 -5.21
CA LEU A 68 -11.33 6.72 -6.48
C LEU A 68 -11.71 5.24 -6.65
N CYS A 69 -11.74 4.49 -5.56
CA CYS A 69 -11.99 3.05 -5.49
C CYS A 69 -13.47 2.69 -5.26
N ALA A 70 -14.32 3.64 -4.88
CA ALA A 70 -15.76 3.46 -4.68
C ALA A 70 -16.52 4.80 -4.86
N PRO A 71 -17.82 4.82 -5.22
CA PRO A 71 -18.65 3.78 -5.83
C PRO A 71 -19.68 4.38 -6.82
N ASP A 72 -19.73 3.95 -8.07
CA ASP A 72 -21.02 3.81 -8.71
C ASP A 72 -21.32 2.31 -8.82
N ALA A 73 -22.58 1.92 -8.63
CA ALA A 73 -23.06 0.55 -8.80
C ALA A 73 -22.81 -0.02 -10.23
N SER A 74 -22.03 0.69 -11.04
CA SER A 74 -21.59 0.35 -12.38
C SER A 74 -20.46 -0.68 -12.39
N GLY A 75 -19.64 -0.79 -11.33
CA GLY A 75 -18.49 -1.70 -11.29
C GLY A 75 -17.43 -1.43 -12.36
N ARG A 76 -17.30 -0.18 -12.85
CA ARG A 76 -16.46 0.17 -14.02
C ARG A 76 -14.97 -0.13 -13.84
N VAL A 77 -14.43 0.04 -12.63
CA VAL A 77 -13.02 -0.22 -12.33
C VAL A 77 -12.95 -1.46 -11.43
N PRO A 78 -12.52 -2.63 -11.95
CA PRO A 78 -12.49 -3.87 -11.17
C PRO A 78 -11.27 -3.95 -10.24
N THR A 79 -10.17 -3.30 -10.62
CA THR A 79 -8.90 -3.31 -9.87
C THR A 79 -8.20 -1.96 -9.99
N GLY A 80 -7.46 -1.56 -8.97
CA GLY A 80 -6.64 -0.35 -8.98
C GLY A 80 -5.47 -0.45 -8.01
N ALA A 81 -4.50 0.45 -8.16
CA ALA A 81 -3.33 0.53 -7.28
C ALA A 81 -2.85 1.97 -7.11
N CYS A 82 -2.13 2.23 -6.01
CA CYS A 82 -1.41 3.48 -5.78
C CYS A 82 0.02 3.16 -5.30
N THR A 83 0.95 4.02 -5.68
CA THR A 83 2.37 3.93 -5.31
C THR A 83 2.95 5.34 -5.13
N GLY A 84 4.04 5.43 -4.35
CA GLY A 84 4.89 6.62 -4.31
C GLY A 84 5.78 6.78 -5.56
N GLU A 85 5.92 5.73 -6.36
CA GLU A 85 6.70 5.66 -7.61
C GLU A 85 5.90 6.13 -8.83
N GLU A 86 6.55 6.22 -10.00
CA GLU A 86 5.90 6.64 -11.24
C GLU A 86 5.24 5.48 -12.02
N ASP A 87 5.60 4.22 -11.74
CA ASP A 87 5.18 3.06 -12.54
C ASP A 87 4.12 2.18 -11.86
N TRP A 88 3.22 1.60 -12.67
CA TRP A 88 2.36 0.50 -12.21
C TRP A 88 3.18 -0.80 -12.09
N ILE A 89 3.77 -1.03 -10.91
CA ILE A 89 4.51 -2.26 -10.55
C ILE A 89 3.60 -3.40 -10.04
N ALA A 90 4.21 -4.53 -9.64
CA ALA A 90 3.49 -5.70 -9.12
C ALA A 90 2.56 -5.32 -7.95
N PRO A 91 1.28 -5.77 -7.92
CA PRO A 91 0.32 -5.45 -6.86
C PRO A 91 0.85 -5.62 -5.43
N VAL A 92 1.60 -6.70 -5.15
CA VAL A 92 2.18 -6.90 -3.81
C VAL A 92 3.33 -5.94 -3.49
N ALA A 93 3.95 -5.34 -4.51
CA ALA A 93 4.98 -4.32 -4.35
C ALA A 93 4.38 -2.89 -4.25
N MET A 94 3.09 -2.73 -4.49
CA MET A 94 2.39 -1.46 -4.31
C MET A 94 2.21 -1.11 -2.84
N SER A 95 1.94 0.15 -2.55
CA SER A 95 1.51 0.57 -1.21
C SER A 95 0.01 0.45 -1.03
N VAL A 96 -0.76 0.46 -2.12
CA VAL A 96 -2.21 0.31 -2.10
C VAL A 96 -2.67 -0.55 -3.26
N THR A 97 -3.60 -1.47 -2.99
CA THR A 97 -4.40 -2.15 -4.02
C THR A 97 -5.88 -2.13 -3.67
N TYR A 98 -6.69 -2.17 -4.70
CA TYR A 98 -8.14 -2.27 -4.62
C TYR A 98 -8.63 -3.39 -5.53
N ASN A 99 -9.53 -4.22 -4.99
CA ASN A 99 -10.26 -5.24 -5.71
C ASN A 99 -11.76 -5.03 -5.50
N ALA A 100 -12.52 -4.86 -6.58
CA ALA A 100 -13.97 -4.66 -6.53
C ALA A 100 -14.73 -5.87 -5.97
N ASN A 101 -14.10 -7.05 -6.00
CA ASN A 101 -14.63 -8.29 -5.48
C ASN A 101 -13.56 -8.97 -4.61
N ALA A 102 -13.82 -9.12 -3.31
CA ALA A 102 -12.91 -9.80 -2.41
C ALA A 102 -12.64 -11.28 -2.79
N ALA A 103 -13.54 -11.90 -3.56
CA ALA A 103 -13.32 -13.25 -4.10
C ALA A 103 -12.13 -13.31 -5.07
N GLU A 104 -11.75 -12.18 -5.66
CA GLU A 104 -10.61 -12.06 -6.56
C GLU A 104 -9.34 -11.59 -5.85
N LEU A 105 -9.30 -11.47 -4.52
CA LEU A 105 -8.13 -10.94 -3.81
C LEU A 105 -6.81 -11.69 -4.14
N ALA A 106 -6.87 -13.01 -4.30
CA ALA A 106 -5.71 -13.83 -4.70
C ALA A 106 -5.18 -13.52 -6.12
N ARG A 107 -5.93 -12.75 -6.92
CA ARG A 107 -5.50 -12.19 -8.20
C ARG A 107 -4.23 -11.37 -8.04
N ASP A 108 -4.13 -10.56 -6.99
CA ASP A 108 -2.97 -9.69 -6.78
C ASP A 108 -1.68 -10.51 -6.67
N LEU A 109 -1.72 -11.65 -5.97
CA LEU A 109 -0.61 -12.60 -5.91
C LEU A 109 -0.28 -13.21 -7.28
N ALA A 110 -1.30 -13.70 -8.00
CA ALA A 110 -1.10 -14.36 -9.29
C ALA A 110 -0.57 -13.39 -10.35
N LEU A 111 -1.13 -12.18 -10.39
CA LEU A 111 -0.72 -11.10 -11.30
C LEU A 111 0.71 -10.65 -11.00
N SER A 112 1.05 -10.45 -9.72
CA SER A 112 2.41 -10.12 -9.29
C SER A 112 3.40 -11.21 -9.68
N TRP A 113 3.06 -12.48 -9.41
CA TRP A 113 3.94 -13.61 -9.74
C TRP A 113 4.18 -13.74 -11.23
N VAL A 114 3.12 -13.65 -12.05
CA VAL A 114 3.21 -13.75 -13.52
C VAL A 114 4.05 -12.60 -14.10
N SER A 115 3.81 -11.37 -13.65
CA SER A 115 4.60 -10.20 -14.07
C SER A 115 6.08 -10.39 -13.77
N LEU A 116 6.41 -10.77 -12.53
CA LEU A 116 7.81 -10.95 -12.11
C LEU A 116 8.49 -12.15 -12.78
N HIS A 117 7.76 -13.26 -12.96
CA HIS A 117 8.30 -14.49 -13.55
C HIS A 117 8.54 -14.33 -15.06
N HIS A 118 7.59 -13.74 -15.78
CA HIS A 118 7.69 -13.54 -17.23
C HIS A 118 8.31 -12.19 -17.62
N LYS A 119 8.61 -11.33 -16.66
CA LYS A 119 9.11 -9.96 -16.85
C LYS A 119 8.17 -9.12 -17.72
N GLU A 120 6.87 -9.30 -17.49
CA GLU A 120 5.82 -8.60 -18.21
C GLU A 120 5.37 -7.38 -17.43
N SER A 121 5.11 -6.29 -18.14
CA SER A 121 4.54 -5.08 -17.53
C SER A 121 3.12 -5.35 -17.00
N ILE A 122 2.85 -4.92 -15.77
CA ILE A 122 1.55 -5.08 -15.13
C ILE A 122 0.46 -4.36 -15.92
N SER A 123 0.72 -3.14 -16.40
CA SER A 123 -0.21 -2.36 -17.23
C SER A 123 -0.80 -3.18 -18.39
N ARG A 124 0.03 -4.03 -19.04
CA ARG A 124 -0.35 -4.87 -20.18
C ARG A 124 -1.17 -6.11 -19.79
N ILE A 125 -0.99 -6.61 -18.56
CA ILE A 125 -1.61 -7.86 -18.12
C ILE A 125 -2.64 -7.68 -17.00
N ALA A 126 -2.86 -6.44 -16.54
CA ALA A 126 -3.81 -6.09 -15.49
C ALA A 126 -5.25 -6.52 -15.82
N GLY A 127 -5.62 -6.64 -17.10
CA GLY A 127 -6.92 -7.15 -17.56
C GLY A 127 -7.01 -8.68 -17.68
N THR A 128 -5.93 -9.43 -17.48
CA THR A 128 -5.90 -10.90 -17.70
C THR A 128 -6.82 -11.60 -16.70
N PRO A 129 -7.86 -12.37 -17.09
CA PRO A 129 -8.79 -12.96 -16.12
C PRO A 129 -8.09 -13.93 -15.14
N LEU A 130 -8.64 -14.08 -13.92
CA LEU A 130 -8.03 -14.90 -12.85
C LEU A 130 -7.74 -16.34 -13.29
N SER A 131 -8.63 -16.95 -14.08
CA SER A 131 -8.44 -18.30 -14.63
C SER A 131 -7.23 -18.40 -15.56
N ALA A 132 -6.98 -17.38 -16.37
CA ALA A 132 -5.81 -17.32 -17.25
C ALA A 132 -4.52 -17.08 -16.45
N LEU A 133 -4.55 -16.22 -15.42
CA LEU A 133 -3.42 -16.07 -14.50
C LEU A 133 -3.10 -17.40 -13.80
N HIS A 134 -4.12 -18.09 -13.29
CA HIS A 134 -3.97 -19.41 -12.67
C HIS A 134 -3.32 -20.42 -13.61
N ALA A 135 -3.79 -20.51 -14.87
CA ALA A 135 -3.20 -21.41 -15.87
C ALA A 135 -1.73 -21.06 -16.18
N ARG A 136 -1.37 -19.78 -16.20
CA ARG A 136 0.02 -19.33 -16.42
C ARG A 136 0.94 -19.69 -15.25
N VAL A 137 0.47 -19.52 -14.02
CA VAL A 137 1.20 -19.96 -12.83
C VAL A 137 1.35 -21.49 -12.84
N ASP A 138 0.28 -22.22 -13.17
CA ASP A 138 0.32 -23.68 -13.20
C ASP A 138 1.22 -24.24 -14.31
N ALA A 139 1.30 -23.58 -15.48
CA ALA A 139 2.20 -23.99 -16.55
C ALA A 139 3.69 -23.81 -16.22
N ALA A 140 4.03 -23.00 -15.22
CA ALA A 140 5.43 -22.75 -14.85
C ALA A 140 6.11 -23.98 -14.22
N PRO A 141 7.45 -24.09 -14.29
CA PRO A 141 8.18 -25.20 -13.67
C PRO A 141 7.91 -25.32 -12.16
N ARG A 142 7.83 -26.55 -11.66
CA ARG A 142 7.71 -26.81 -10.21
C ARG A 142 8.91 -26.22 -9.47
N GLY A 143 8.64 -25.58 -8.33
CA GLY A 143 9.65 -24.91 -7.52
C GLY A 143 10.14 -23.58 -8.09
N ALA A 144 9.53 -23.07 -9.18
CA ALA A 144 9.80 -21.71 -9.65
C ALA A 144 9.44 -20.67 -8.57
N ARG A 145 10.31 -19.66 -8.44
CA ARG A 145 10.18 -18.59 -7.45
C ARG A 145 10.50 -17.26 -8.10
N VAL A 146 9.82 -16.22 -7.66
CA VAL A 146 10.14 -14.83 -8.02
C VAL A 146 10.70 -14.11 -6.80
N PRO A 147 11.76 -13.29 -6.95
CA PRO A 147 12.25 -12.49 -5.85
C PRO A 147 11.21 -11.42 -5.49
N MET A 148 11.11 -11.12 -4.21
CA MET A 148 10.30 -10.01 -3.70
C MET A 148 11.24 -8.95 -3.14
N ASN A 149 10.94 -7.68 -3.44
CA ASN A 149 11.65 -6.56 -2.83
C ASN A 149 11.19 -6.44 -1.38
N SER A 150 11.80 -7.25 -0.51
CA SER A 150 11.62 -7.21 0.94
C SER A 150 12.98 -7.33 1.60
N SER A 151 13.18 -6.55 2.67
CA SER A 151 14.35 -6.63 3.55
C SER A 151 14.35 -7.88 4.45
N SER A 152 13.28 -8.69 4.45
CA SER A 152 13.15 -9.91 5.26
C SER A 152 13.57 -11.16 4.49
N GLU A 153 14.46 -11.97 5.08
CA GLU A 153 14.94 -13.24 4.50
C GLU A 153 13.84 -14.31 4.39
N LEU A 154 12.86 -14.33 5.29
CA LEU A 154 11.68 -15.22 5.24
C LEU A 154 10.69 -14.81 4.15
N ALA A 155 10.75 -13.55 3.72
CA ALA A 155 9.87 -12.96 2.71
C ALA A 155 10.64 -12.58 1.42
N GLY A 156 11.80 -13.18 1.16
CA GLY A 156 12.62 -12.80 0.00
C GLY A 156 12.08 -13.30 -1.36
N SER A 157 11.11 -14.22 -1.38
CA SER A 157 10.59 -14.79 -2.62
C SER A 157 9.17 -15.34 -2.51
N LEU A 158 8.43 -15.34 -3.61
CA LEU A 158 7.12 -15.98 -3.74
C LEU A 158 7.21 -17.18 -4.69
N SER A 159 6.83 -18.36 -4.18
CA SER A 159 6.88 -19.60 -4.96
C SER A 159 5.60 -19.82 -5.78
N ARG A 160 5.74 -20.50 -6.92
CA ARG A 160 4.62 -20.98 -7.73
C ARG A 160 3.61 -21.75 -6.88
N GLU A 161 4.09 -22.67 -6.04
CA GLU A 161 3.25 -23.53 -5.21
C GLU A 161 2.47 -22.73 -4.15
N THR A 162 3.07 -21.70 -3.56
CA THR A 162 2.38 -20.79 -2.64
C THR A 162 1.24 -20.08 -3.36
N VAL A 163 1.47 -19.56 -4.56
CA VAL A 163 0.43 -18.86 -5.34
C VAL A 163 -0.72 -19.81 -5.69
N LEU A 164 -0.44 -21.02 -6.16
CA LEU A 164 -1.50 -21.99 -6.48
C LEU A 164 -2.31 -22.41 -5.25
N LYS A 165 -1.66 -22.58 -4.10
CA LYS A 165 -2.38 -22.84 -2.84
C LYS A 165 -3.23 -21.64 -2.42
N ALA A 166 -2.71 -20.42 -2.53
CA ALA A 166 -3.48 -19.21 -2.23
C ALA A 166 -4.70 -19.07 -3.15
N LEU A 167 -4.56 -19.38 -4.44
CA LEU A 167 -5.66 -19.37 -5.42
C LEU A 167 -6.75 -20.42 -5.16
N THR A 168 -6.44 -21.47 -4.40
CA THR A 168 -7.41 -22.50 -3.98
C THR A 168 -7.93 -22.30 -2.56
N THR A 169 -7.35 -21.35 -1.82
CA THR A 169 -7.80 -21.00 -0.47
C THR A 169 -9.14 -20.28 -0.55
N PRO A 170 -10.12 -20.61 0.33
CA PRO A 170 -11.38 -19.87 0.36
C PRO A 170 -11.13 -18.36 0.50
N PRO A 171 -11.74 -17.49 -0.32
CA PRO A 171 -11.42 -16.07 -0.30
C PRO A 171 -11.66 -15.39 1.06
N ALA A 172 -12.68 -15.82 1.80
CA ALA A 172 -12.95 -15.34 3.15
C ALA A 172 -11.80 -15.67 4.11
N THR A 173 -11.26 -16.90 4.05
CA THR A 173 -10.12 -17.33 4.87
C THR A 173 -8.85 -16.57 4.51
N LEU A 174 -8.62 -16.30 3.23
CA LEU A 174 -7.48 -15.48 2.79
C LEU A 174 -7.60 -14.04 3.30
N LEU A 175 -8.79 -13.44 3.18
CA LEU A 175 -9.06 -12.09 3.68
C LEU A 175 -8.92 -12.00 5.21
N GLU A 176 -9.45 -12.97 5.96
CA GLU A 176 -9.31 -13.04 7.41
C GLU A 176 -7.84 -13.13 7.84
N ALA A 177 -7.01 -13.88 7.11
CA ALA A 177 -5.58 -13.94 7.38
C ALA A 177 -4.87 -12.61 7.11
N ILE A 178 -5.26 -11.90 6.05
CA ILE A 178 -4.74 -10.57 5.72
C ILE A 178 -5.15 -9.55 6.79
N GLU A 179 -6.41 -9.58 7.24
CA GLU A 179 -6.90 -8.74 8.34
C GLU A 179 -6.15 -9.03 9.65
N ALA A 180 -5.89 -10.31 9.95
CA ALA A 180 -5.12 -10.71 11.12
C ALA A 180 -3.63 -10.33 11.03
N ALA A 181 -3.07 -10.25 9.82
CA ALA A 181 -1.69 -9.83 9.60
C ALA A 181 -1.50 -8.31 9.67
N ALA A 182 -2.57 -7.51 9.55
CA ALA A 182 -2.51 -6.05 9.53
C ALA A 182 -2.31 -5.39 10.92
N VAL A 183 -1.73 -6.12 11.88
CA VAL A 183 -1.48 -5.62 13.23
C VAL A 183 -0.19 -4.79 13.23
N PRO A 184 -0.19 -3.52 13.74
CA PRO A 184 1.03 -2.74 13.85
C PRO A 184 2.09 -3.46 14.68
N ASP A 185 3.35 -3.40 14.28
CA ASP A 185 4.44 -4.05 15.02
C ASP A 185 4.78 -3.34 16.34
N ASP A 186 5.62 -3.98 17.16
CA ASP A 186 5.98 -3.45 18.48
C ASP A 186 6.76 -2.13 18.40
N THR A 187 7.54 -1.93 17.35
CA THR A 187 8.30 -0.68 17.12
C THR A 187 7.33 0.46 16.84
N TRP A 188 6.33 0.25 15.99
CA TRP A 188 5.26 1.22 15.76
C TRP A 188 4.49 1.53 17.04
N ARG A 189 4.05 0.49 17.77
CA ARG A 189 3.28 0.66 19.02
C ARG A 189 4.07 1.41 20.10
N ALA A 190 5.39 1.28 20.13
CA ALA A 190 6.25 2.01 21.07
C ALA A 190 6.28 3.52 20.78
N ALA A 191 6.08 3.95 19.53
CA ALA A 191 6.05 5.36 19.14
C ALA A 191 4.71 6.06 19.46
N GLU A 192 3.60 5.32 19.50
CA GLU A 192 2.23 5.83 19.65
C GLU A 192 1.99 6.80 20.83
N PRO A 193 2.55 6.59 22.04
CA PRO A 193 2.38 7.57 23.12
C PRO A 193 2.90 8.95 22.75
N LYS A 194 4.05 9.01 22.06
CA LYS A 194 4.68 10.27 21.66
C LYS A 194 3.99 10.89 20.44
N VAL A 195 3.49 10.06 19.53
CA VAL A 195 2.64 10.49 18.42
C VAL A 195 1.43 11.28 18.94
N ARG A 196 0.77 10.78 19.99
CA ARG A 196 -0.41 11.45 20.57
C ARG A 196 -0.07 12.86 21.07
N GLU A 197 1.07 13.03 21.74
CA GLU A 197 1.56 14.36 22.15
C GLU A 197 1.80 15.30 20.96
N LEU A 198 2.35 14.79 19.86
CA LEU A 198 2.61 15.57 18.64
C LEU A 198 1.32 15.95 17.93
N MET A 199 0.33 15.05 17.88
CA MET A 199 -1.00 15.35 17.31
C MET A 199 -1.77 16.36 18.15
N GLU A 200 -1.69 16.27 19.48
CA GLU A 200 -2.30 17.26 20.38
C GLU A 200 -1.66 18.64 20.20
N LEU A 201 -0.33 18.72 20.09
CA LEU A 201 0.38 19.97 19.79
C LEU A 201 -0.09 20.55 18.44
N ARG A 202 -0.14 19.72 17.39
CA ARG A 202 -0.63 20.10 16.07
C ARG A 202 -2.04 20.70 16.17
N HIS A 203 -2.96 20.04 16.87
CA HIS A 203 -4.32 20.52 17.05
C HIS A 203 -4.38 21.89 17.76
N GLN A 204 -3.53 22.11 18.78
CA GLN A 204 -3.43 23.40 19.47
C GLN A 204 -2.85 24.51 18.59
N LEU A 205 -1.97 24.18 17.64
CA LEU A 205 -1.43 25.14 16.67
C LEU A 205 -2.45 25.51 15.60
N ASP A 206 -3.31 24.57 15.21
CA ASP A 206 -4.35 24.76 14.19
C ASP A 206 -5.62 25.46 14.76
N ASP A 207 -5.83 25.44 16.08
CA ASP A 207 -6.95 26.12 16.75
C ASP A 207 -6.66 27.61 16.95
N GLU A 208 -7.17 28.45 16.03
CA GLU A 208 -7.05 29.92 16.11
C GLU A 208 -7.71 30.54 17.36
N ALA A 209 -8.60 29.80 18.05
CA ALA A 209 -9.23 30.23 19.29
C ALA A 209 -8.46 29.77 20.55
N ALA A 210 -7.46 28.90 20.39
CA ALA A 210 -6.57 28.52 21.47
C ALA A 210 -5.71 29.72 21.88
N GLY A 211 -5.76 30.10 23.16
CA GLY A 211 -5.15 31.32 23.67
C GLY A 211 -3.65 31.44 23.42
N GLU A 212 -2.82 31.01 24.37
CA GLU A 212 -1.36 31.10 24.22
C GLU A 212 -0.85 29.90 23.41
N VAL A 213 -0.33 30.18 22.22
CA VAL A 213 0.21 29.16 21.30
C VAL A 213 1.46 28.52 21.90
N PRO A 214 1.49 27.19 22.09
CA PRO A 214 2.66 26.51 22.64
C PRO A 214 3.88 26.69 21.72
N PRO A 215 5.10 26.82 22.27
CA PRO A 215 6.30 26.98 21.46
C PRO A 215 6.58 25.70 20.66
N ALA A 216 6.52 25.82 19.34
CA ALA A 216 6.77 24.74 18.39
C ALA A 216 7.89 25.06 17.41
N PHE A 217 8.58 24.02 16.95
CA PHE A 217 9.59 24.09 15.89
C PHE A 217 9.22 23.12 14.78
N TRP A 218 9.40 23.56 13.53
CA TRP A 218 9.16 22.73 12.36
C TRP A 218 10.39 21.89 12.07
N VAL A 219 10.18 20.61 11.82
CA VAL A 219 11.26 19.68 11.50
C VAL A 219 11.00 18.91 10.24
N ASP A 220 12.05 18.72 9.46
CA ASP A 220 12.03 17.91 8.26
C ASP A 220 11.80 16.44 8.62
N VAL A 221 10.69 15.88 8.13
CA VAL A 221 10.32 14.46 8.29
C VAL A 221 10.54 13.65 7.00
N THR A 222 11.25 14.24 6.02
CA THR A 222 11.63 13.57 4.76
C THR A 222 13.05 12.99 4.81
N THR A 223 13.70 13.02 5.98
CA THR A 223 15.06 12.47 6.13
C THR A 223 15.08 10.97 5.88
N ARG A 224 16.27 10.43 5.58
CA ARG A 224 16.44 8.99 5.30
C ARG A 224 15.99 8.13 6.49
N GLU A 225 16.21 8.58 7.73
CA GLU A 225 15.82 7.85 8.92
C GLU A 225 14.28 7.79 9.07
N HIS A 226 13.57 8.89 8.83
CA HIS A 226 12.10 8.91 8.86
C HIS A 226 11.51 8.01 7.77
N THR A 227 12.01 8.15 6.55
CA THR A 227 11.59 7.33 5.40
C THR A 227 11.82 5.85 5.67
N ARG A 228 12.99 5.47 6.20
CA ARG A 228 13.30 4.08 6.55
C ARG A 228 12.39 3.52 7.63
N PHE A 229 12.07 4.32 8.66
CA PHE A 229 11.10 3.90 9.67
C PHE A 229 9.74 3.58 9.05
N LEU A 230 9.26 4.41 8.11
CA LEU A 230 7.99 4.17 7.43
C LEU A 230 8.04 2.96 6.49
N GLU A 231 9.14 2.78 5.74
CA GLU A 231 9.38 1.58 4.91
C GLU A 231 9.25 0.29 5.74
N GLU A 232 9.78 0.29 6.97
CA GLU A 232 9.88 -0.89 7.82
C GLU A 232 8.64 -1.10 8.72
N HIS A 233 8.00 -0.02 9.20
CA HIS A 233 7.05 -0.09 10.32
C HIS A 233 5.67 0.53 10.07
N ALA A 234 5.45 1.25 8.96
CA ALA A 234 4.14 1.87 8.72
C ALA A 234 3.00 0.82 8.69
N PRO A 235 1.89 1.01 9.41
CA PRO A 235 0.88 -0.02 9.56
C PRO A 235 0.14 -0.27 8.25
N PHE A 236 -0.44 -1.46 8.16
CA PHE A 236 -1.31 -1.86 7.07
C PHE A 236 -2.77 -1.60 7.43
N HIS A 237 -3.56 -1.22 6.43
CA HIS A 237 -5.00 -1.01 6.55
C HIS A 237 -5.70 -1.93 5.58
N VAL A 238 -6.65 -2.69 6.11
CA VAL A 238 -7.48 -3.63 5.36
C VAL A 238 -8.92 -3.21 5.54
N ARG A 239 -9.56 -2.77 4.45
CA ARG A 239 -10.92 -2.24 4.50
C ARG A 239 -11.84 -3.01 3.56
N ARG A 240 -12.83 -3.69 4.15
CA ARG A 240 -13.98 -4.23 3.40
C ARG A 240 -14.85 -3.08 2.91
N LEU A 241 -15.30 -3.15 1.66
CA LEU A 241 -16.09 -2.11 1.01
C LEU A 241 -17.57 -2.51 0.94
N PRO A 242 -18.52 -1.55 0.97
CA PRO A 242 -19.95 -1.85 0.91
C PRO A 242 -20.41 -2.68 -0.30
N GLY A 243 -19.65 -2.66 -1.41
CA GLY A 243 -19.92 -3.44 -2.62
C GLY A 243 -19.36 -4.87 -2.62
N GLY A 244 -18.76 -5.34 -1.52
CA GLY A 244 -18.11 -6.66 -1.46
C GLY A 244 -16.65 -6.66 -1.94
N GLY A 245 -16.11 -5.48 -2.26
CA GLY A 245 -14.69 -5.28 -2.55
C GLY A 245 -13.83 -5.16 -1.30
N VAL A 246 -12.53 -5.04 -1.52
CA VAL A 246 -11.53 -4.84 -0.47
C VAL A 246 -10.46 -3.87 -0.94
N LEU A 247 -10.00 -3.02 -0.02
CA LEU A 247 -8.86 -2.14 -0.18
C LEU A 247 -7.78 -2.55 0.82
N LEU A 248 -6.56 -2.73 0.29
CA LEU A 248 -5.34 -2.91 1.07
C LEU A 248 -4.50 -1.64 0.93
N ALA A 249 -4.01 -1.08 2.03
CA ALA A 249 -3.22 0.14 2.00
C ALA A 249 -2.13 0.16 3.08
N THR A 250 -1.08 0.91 2.83
CA THR A 250 -0.06 1.31 3.80
C THR A 250 0.55 2.65 3.39
N HIS A 251 1.56 3.13 4.10
CA HIS A 251 2.29 4.33 3.70
C HIS A 251 2.95 4.11 2.32
N PRO A 252 2.97 5.10 1.42
CA PRO A 252 3.53 4.93 0.08
C PRO A 252 5.03 4.68 -0.03
N TYR A 253 5.77 4.76 1.08
CA TYR A 253 7.15 4.24 1.15
C TYR A 253 7.23 2.74 1.42
N ARG A 254 6.14 2.14 1.90
CA ARG A 254 6.07 0.72 2.25
C ARG A 254 5.30 -0.06 1.18
N THR A 255 5.74 -1.28 0.93
CA THR A 255 5.06 -2.22 0.02
C THR A 255 4.06 -3.09 0.79
N LEU A 256 3.04 -3.61 0.12
CA LEU A 256 2.07 -4.54 0.68
C LEU A 256 2.62 -5.96 0.87
N TRP A 257 3.83 -6.24 0.40
CA TRP A 257 4.38 -7.59 0.40
C TRP A 257 4.57 -8.18 1.82
N PRO A 258 5.05 -7.44 2.83
CA PRO A 258 5.11 -7.97 4.20
C PRO A 258 3.73 -8.40 4.73
N LEU A 259 2.67 -7.63 4.45
CA LEU A 259 1.28 -8.00 4.81
C LEU A 259 0.88 -9.34 4.17
N TRP A 260 1.16 -9.50 2.88
CA TRP A 260 0.90 -10.75 2.16
C TRP A 260 1.72 -11.92 2.70
N ALA A 261 3.01 -11.71 2.95
CA ALA A 261 3.92 -12.73 3.45
C ALA A 261 3.46 -13.25 4.82
N ASP A 262 3.10 -12.36 5.74
CA ASP A 262 2.60 -12.71 7.07
C ASP A 262 1.28 -13.46 7.00
N ALA A 263 0.33 -13.01 6.16
CA ALA A 263 -0.94 -13.70 5.95
C ALA A 263 -0.73 -15.12 5.39
N LEU A 264 0.15 -15.27 4.40
CA LEU A 264 0.48 -16.57 3.80
C LEU A 264 1.21 -17.49 4.79
N PHE A 265 2.05 -16.94 5.67
CA PHE A 265 2.70 -17.68 6.74
C PHE A 265 1.70 -18.18 7.77
N VAL A 266 0.77 -17.33 8.24
CA VAL A 266 -0.30 -17.71 9.17
C VAL A 266 -1.18 -18.83 8.61
N LEU A 267 -1.42 -18.83 7.29
CA LEU A 267 -2.15 -19.89 6.59
C LEU A 267 -1.33 -21.18 6.35
N GLY A 268 -0.03 -21.20 6.70
CA GLY A 268 0.86 -22.32 6.43
C GLY A 268 1.18 -22.53 4.94
N LEU A 269 1.03 -21.47 4.12
CA LEU A 269 1.29 -21.49 2.68
C LEU A 269 2.72 -21.07 2.34
N MET A 270 3.38 -20.38 3.26
CA MET A 270 4.79 -20.01 3.23
C MET A 270 5.50 -20.49 4.50
N SER A 271 6.81 -20.69 4.38
CA SER A 271 7.71 -21.21 5.43
C SER A 271 8.96 -20.37 5.52
#